data_AF-A0A256W5Z3-F1
#
_entry.id   AF-A0A256W5Z3-F1
#
_cell.length_a   1.000
_cell.length_b   1.000
_cell.length_c   1.000
_cell.angle_alpha   90.00
_cell.angle_beta   90.00
_cell.angle_gamma   90.00
#
_symmetry.space_group_name_H-M   'P 1'
#
loop_
_entity.id
_entity.type
_entity.pdbx_description
1 polymer ?
#
loop_
_entity_poly.entity_id
_entity_poly.type
_entity_poly.pdbx_seq_one_letter_code
_entity_poly.pdbx_strand_id
1 'polypeptide(L)'
;MIIAEGSQVSPEAYGYTNSPGCYSKEQIDGWKKVTKAVHDKGGKIFLQLWHVGPYSHSLLQPGNKLPLSPSGVKLDGQVLTQDGHKEYETPRIMTIEEI
;
A
#
# COMPACT_ATOMS: atom_id res chain seq x y z
N MET A 1 5.33 5.30 22.56
CA MET A 1 5.52 5.68 21.13
C MET A 1 4.72 4.70 20.31
N ILE A 2 3.85 5.16 19.41
CA ILE A 2 3.06 4.32 18.50
C ILE A 2 3.67 4.40 17.10
N ILE A 3 3.68 3.27 16.39
CA ILE A 3 3.89 3.23 14.94
C ILE A 3 2.60 2.69 14.34
N ALA A 4 1.97 3.47 13.47
CA ALA A 4 0.74 3.09 12.80
C ALA A 4 0.99 1.95 11.78
N GLU A 5 -0.08 1.29 11.37
CA GLU A 5 -0.05 0.28 10.31
C GLU A 5 0.47 0.81 8.96
N GLY A 6 0.89 -0.11 8.10
CA GLY A 6 1.42 0.20 6.77
C GLY A 6 0.44 1.01 5.94
N SER A 7 0.87 2.23 5.57
CA SER A 7 0.03 3.23 4.91
C SER A 7 0.54 3.55 3.53
N GLN A 8 -0.27 3.30 2.50
CA GLN A 8 0.17 3.38 1.10
C GLN A 8 0.51 4.82 0.72
N VAL A 9 1.68 5.01 0.08
CA VAL A 9 2.15 6.33 -0.37
C VAL A 9 1.57 6.76 -1.72
N SER A 10 0.96 5.83 -2.46
CA SER A 10 0.35 6.07 -3.77
C SER A 10 -0.75 5.02 -4.03
N PRO A 11 -1.59 5.21 -5.07
CA PRO A 11 -2.50 4.16 -5.51
C PRO A 11 -1.79 2.84 -5.91
N GLU A 12 -0.58 2.93 -6.49
CA GLU A 12 0.20 1.77 -6.94
C GLU A 12 0.86 1.00 -5.77
N ALA A 13 1.00 1.66 -4.61
CA ALA A 13 1.51 1.07 -3.39
C ALA A 13 0.54 0.07 -2.70
N TYR A 14 -0.66 -0.15 -3.24
CA TYR A 14 -1.72 -0.96 -2.65
C TYR A 14 -1.58 -2.47 -2.96
N GLY A 15 -1.87 -3.31 -1.96
CA GLY A 15 -1.82 -4.77 -2.11
C GLY A 15 -2.65 -5.57 -1.11
N TYR A 16 -3.24 -4.91 -0.11
CA TYR A 16 -4.03 -5.58 0.92
C TYR A 16 -5.37 -4.89 1.08
N THR A 17 -6.45 -5.66 1.01
CA THR A 17 -7.80 -5.10 1.09
C THR A 17 -7.99 -4.32 2.39
N ASN A 18 -8.52 -3.10 2.29
CA ASN A 18 -8.82 -2.19 3.41
C ASN A 18 -7.60 -1.61 4.15
N SER A 19 -6.38 -1.79 3.65
CA SER A 19 -5.24 -1.05 4.21
C SER A 19 -5.38 0.45 3.93
N PRO A 20 -4.99 1.34 4.87
CA PRO A 20 -5.17 2.78 4.71
C PRO A 20 -4.12 3.40 3.77
N GLY A 21 -4.50 4.38 2.96
CA GLY A 21 -3.54 5.21 2.21
C GLY A 21 -3.20 6.51 2.94
N CYS A 22 -2.23 7.25 2.41
CA CYS A 22 -1.88 8.60 2.84
C CYS A 22 -1.55 9.55 1.68
N TYR A 23 -2.20 9.36 0.53
CA TYR A 23 -1.95 10.11 -0.70
C TYR A 23 -3.12 10.99 -1.15
N SER A 24 -4.34 10.72 -0.67
CA SER A 24 -5.53 11.53 -0.98
C SER A 24 -5.83 12.55 0.12
N LYS A 25 -6.54 13.62 -0.22
CA LYS A 25 -6.98 14.63 0.74
C LYS A 25 -7.85 14.01 1.84
N GLU A 26 -8.77 13.13 1.45
CA GLU A 26 -9.71 12.44 2.33
C GLU A 26 -8.96 11.52 3.31
N GLN A 27 -7.94 10.80 2.82
CA GLN A 27 -7.08 9.96 3.65
C GLN A 27 -6.28 10.80 4.65
N ILE A 28 -5.69 11.91 4.22
CA ILE A 28 -4.97 12.85 5.08
C ILE A 28 -5.90 13.41 6.17
N ASP A 29 -7.12 13.82 5.81
CA ASP A 29 -8.09 14.33 6.77
C ASP A 29 -8.58 13.25 7.75
N GLY A 30 -8.61 11.98 7.32
CA GLY A 30 -8.77 10.82 8.20
C GLY A 30 -7.64 10.68 9.21
N TRP A 31 -6.39 10.68 8.75
CA TRP A 31 -5.20 10.57 9.60
C TRP A 31 -5.06 11.71 10.61
N LYS A 32 -5.51 12.93 10.27
CA LYS A 32 -5.56 14.05 11.22
C LYS A 32 -6.44 13.76 12.43
N LYS A 33 -7.55 13.04 12.25
CA LYS A 33 -8.43 12.65 13.37
C LYS A 33 -7.74 11.67 14.30
N VAL A 34 -7.04 10.67 13.72
CA VAL A 34 -6.28 9.66 14.48
C VAL A 34 -5.14 10.31 15.27
N THR A 35 -4.30 11.11 14.60
CA THR A 35 -3.16 11.77 15.25
C THR A 35 -3.61 12.77 16.31
N LYS A 36 -4.69 13.52 16.07
CA LYS A 36 -5.30 14.38 17.09
C LYS A 36 -5.73 13.59 18.32
N ALA A 37 -6.44 12.48 18.17
CA ALA A 37 -6.89 11.68 19.30
C ALA A 37 -5.72 11.12 20.14
N VAL A 38 -4.63 10.71 19.49
CA VAL A 38 -3.40 10.28 20.18
C VAL A 38 -2.75 11.44 20.92
N HIS A 39 -2.61 12.61 20.29
CA HIS A 39 -1.98 13.78 20.89
C HIS A 39 -2.80 14.38 22.04
N ASP A 40 -4.13 14.37 21.95
CA ASP A 40 -5.03 14.80 23.05
C ASP A 40 -4.85 13.95 24.32
N LYS A 41 -4.27 12.74 24.19
CA LYS A 41 -3.89 11.85 25.30
C LYS A 41 -2.41 11.92 25.69
N GLY A 42 -1.67 12.90 25.16
CA GLY A 42 -0.23 13.07 25.41
C GLY A 42 0.66 12.04 24.72
N GLY A 43 0.11 11.27 23.77
CA GLY A 43 0.85 10.26 23.02
C GLY A 43 1.73 10.84 21.91
N LYS A 44 2.54 9.96 21.29
CA LYS A 44 3.30 10.24 20.07
C LYS A 44 3.07 9.10 19.09
N ILE A 45 2.89 9.42 17.81
CA ILE A 45 2.62 8.46 16.74
C ILE A 45 3.43 8.80 15.48
N PHE A 46 3.98 7.77 14.84
CA PHE A 46 4.55 7.83 13.49
C PHE A 46 3.67 7.04 12.52
N LEU A 47 3.65 7.48 11.27
CA LEU A 47 3.00 6.76 10.17
C LEU A 47 4.03 5.87 9.46
N GLN A 48 3.76 4.58 9.36
CA GLN A 48 4.59 3.67 8.57
C GLN A 48 4.24 3.84 7.08
N LEU A 49 5.07 4.55 6.33
CA LEU A 49 4.90 4.70 4.89
C LEU A 49 5.21 3.39 4.18
N TRP A 50 4.37 3.03 3.21
CA TRP A 50 4.43 1.70 2.59
C TRP A 50 4.22 1.74 1.08
N HIS A 51 5.00 0.91 0.39
CA HIS A 51 4.75 0.45 -0.98
C HIS A 51 4.96 -1.07 -0.99
N VAL A 52 3.92 -1.83 -1.36
CA VAL A 52 3.96 -3.31 -1.28
C VAL A 52 4.84 -3.96 -2.36
N GLY A 53 5.08 -3.24 -3.45
CA GLY A 53 5.84 -3.73 -4.59
C GLY A 53 5.18 -4.97 -5.21
N PRO A 54 5.89 -6.10 -5.38
CA PRO A 54 5.34 -7.28 -6.04
C PRO A 54 4.27 -8.01 -5.23
N TYR A 55 4.09 -7.71 -3.94
CA TYR A 55 3.06 -8.32 -3.08
C TYR A 55 1.67 -7.68 -3.34
N SER A 56 1.23 -7.74 -4.60
CA SER A 56 -0.04 -7.20 -5.08
C SER A 56 -0.49 -7.98 -6.33
N HIS A 57 -1.58 -7.56 -6.97
CA HIS A 57 -2.11 -8.14 -8.20
C HIS A 57 -2.67 -7.03 -9.07
N SER A 58 -2.68 -7.21 -10.38
CA SER A 58 -3.32 -6.32 -11.36
C SER A 58 -4.73 -5.90 -10.96
N LEU A 59 -5.55 -6.78 -10.39
CA LEU A 59 -6.90 -6.46 -9.91
C LEU A 59 -6.95 -5.45 -8.74
N LEU A 60 -5.80 -5.20 -8.10
CA LEU A 60 -5.64 -4.22 -7.03
C LEU A 60 -4.97 -2.93 -7.51
N GLN A 61 -4.52 -2.90 -8.77
CA GLN A 61 -3.71 -1.82 -9.33
C GLN A 61 -4.55 -0.88 -10.20
N PRO A 62 -4.21 0.42 -10.23
CA PRO A 62 -4.86 1.38 -11.12
C PRO A 62 -4.80 0.93 -12.59
N GLY A 63 -5.97 0.81 -13.23
CA GLY A 63 -6.06 0.42 -14.64
C GLY A 63 -5.62 -1.02 -14.92
N ASN A 64 -5.66 -1.90 -13.92
CA ASN A 64 -5.29 -3.32 -14.03
C ASN A 64 -3.85 -3.54 -14.52
N LYS A 65 -2.93 -2.61 -14.21
CA LYS A 65 -1.52 -2.75 -14.53
C LYS A 65 -0.84 -3.78 -13.62
N LEU A 66 0.22 -4.42 -14.10
CA LEU A 66 1.04 -5.28 -13.26
C LEU A 66 1.72 -4.47 -12.14
N PRO A 67 1.81 -5.03 -10.92
CA PRO A 67 2.53 -4.37 -9.83
C PRO A 67 4.03 -4.22 -10.16
N LEU A 68 4.66 -3.22 -9.55
CA LEU A 68 6.07 -2.90 -9.76
C LEU A 68 7.02 -3.75 -8.91
N SER A 69 8.18 -4.06 -9.45
CA SER A 69 9.25 -4.80 -8.78
C SER A 69 10.63 -4.42 -9.33
N PRO A 70 11.71 -4.59 -8.55
CA PRO A 70 13.08 -4.39 -9.05
C PRO A 70 13.53 -5.43 -10.09
N SER A 71 12.94 -6.64 -10.12
CA SER A 71 13.53 -7.77 -10.89
C SER A 71 12.55 -8.65 -11.66
N GLY A 72 11.24 -8.37 -11.61
CA GLY A 72 10.27 -9.11 -12.43
C GLY A 72 10.11 -10.57 -12.05
N VAL A 73 10.46 -10.95 -10.82
CA VAL A 73 10.35 -12.32 -10.32
C VAL A 73 8.93 -12.54 -9.79
N LYS A 74 8.24 -13.57 -10.32
CA LYS A 74 6.92 -14.01 -9.81
C LYS A 74 7.09 -14.51 -8.38
N LEU A 75 6.22 -14.06 -7.48
CA LEU A 75 6.16 -14.56 -6.11
C LEU A 75 5.40 -15.88 -6.04
N ASP A 76 5.76 -16.73 -5.09
CA ASP A 76 4.95 -17.89 -4.73
C ASP A 76 3.76 -17.47 -3.87
N GLY A 77 2.63 -18.18 -4.01
CA GLY A 77 1.44 -17.99 -3.18
C GLY A 77 0.34 -17.15 -3.84
N GLN A 78 -0.52 -16.60 -2.99
CA GLN A 78 -1.75 -15.93 -3.41
C GLN A 78 -1.98 -14.63 -2.64
N VAL A 79 -2.74 -13.72 -3.24
CA VAL A 79 -3.22 -12.47 -2.64
C VAL A 79 -4.73 -12.39 -2.74
N LEU A 80 -5.35 -11.81 -1.69
CA LEU A 80 -6.79 -11.56 -1.67
C LEU A 80 -7.12 -10.35 -2.55
N THR A 81 -7.98 -10.56 -3.54
CA THR A 81 -8.54 -9.49 -4.38
C THR A 81 -10.05 -9.39 -4.16
N GLN A 82 -10.70 -8.47 -4.87
CA GLN A 82 -12.17 -8.35 -4.86
C GLN A 82 -12.85 -9.63 -5.39
N ASP A 83 -12.14 -10.44 -6.18
CA ASP A 83 -12.61 -11.69 -6.78
C ASP A 83 -12.12 -12.94 -6.02
N GLY A 84 -11.76 -12.77 -4.74
CA GLY A 84 -11.19 -13.81 -3.89
C GLY A 84 -9.68 -13.96 -4.05
N HIS A 85 -9.13 -15.09 -3.59
CA HIS A 85 -7.70 -15.36 -3.67
C HIS A 85 -7.27 -15.62 -5.11
N LYS A 86 -6.21 -14.94 -5.55
CA LYS A 86 -5.57 -15.12 -6.86
C LYS A 86 -4.09 -15.38 -6.67
N GLU A 87 -3.47 -16.14 -7.57
CA GLU A 87 -2.01 -16.26 -7.59
C GLU A 87 -1.37 -14.91 -7.87
N TYR A 88 -0.17 -14.70 -7.32
CA TYR A 88 0.64 -13.55 -7.72
C TYR A 88 0.96 -13.61 -9.21
N GLU A 89 1.07 -12.44 -9.84
CA GLU A 89 1.52 -12.30 -11.23
C GLU A 89 3.02 -12.04 -11.28
N THR A 90 3.64 -12.26 -12.43
CA THR A 90 4.99 -11.76 -12.68
C THR A 90 4.94 -10.22 -12.70
N PRO A 91 5.59 -9.52 -11.77
CA PRO A 91 5.51 -8.07 -11.68
C PRO A 91 6.30 -7.40 -12.81
N ARG A 92 5.98 -6.13 -13.10
CA ARG A 92 6.73 -5.34 -14.06
C ARG A 92 8.02 -4.80 -13.42
N ILE A 93 9.12 -4.91 -14.16
CA ILE A 93 10.41 -4.33 -13.76
C ILE A 93 10.32 -2.80 -13.85
N MET A 94 10.72 -2.11 -12.79
CA MET A 94 10.87 -0.64 -12.79
C MET A 94 12.05 -0.23 -13.68
N THR A 95 11.88 0.85 -14.44
CA THR A 95 13.00 1.49 -15.14
C THR A 95 13.74 2.47 -14.22
N ILE A 96 14.92 2.92 -14.63
CA ILE A 96 15.69 3.91 -13.87
C ILE A 96 14.95 5.25 -13.78
N GLU A 97 14.19 5.60 -14.82
CA GLU A 97 13.39 6.83 -14.88
C GLU A 97 12.16 6.81 -13.96
N GLU A 98 11.76 5.62 -13.47
CA GLU A 98 10.63 5.43 -12.57
C GLU A 98 11.01 5.47 -11.08
N ILE A 99 12.30 5.64 -10.78
CA ILE A 99 12.86 5.80 -9.42
C ILE A 99 13.04 7.28 -9.10
#